data_AF-A0A659UEE4-F1
#
_entry.id   AF-A0A659UEE4-F1
#
_cell.length_a   1.000
_cell.length_b   1.000
_cell.length_c   1.000
_cell.angle_alpha   90.00
_cell.angle_beta   90.00
_cell.angle_gamma   90.00
#
_symmetry.space_group_name_H-M   'P 1'
#
loop_
_entity.id
_entity.type
_entity.pdbx_description
1 polymer ?
#
loop_
_entity_poly.entity_id
_entity_poly.type
_entity_poly.pdbx_seq_one_letter_code
_entity_poly.pdbx_strand_id
1 'polypeptide(L)'
;QENADWLVRTISRDGMVDSRTELELLVHVLEEAKSSPSRLCVYALEQVAHAVVDGKGPLMIGGVLVPGLIAKTEVELLRRILHAHGGDGNIAITRAEAEVLFRINERTAQANNDPSWNDLFVKAIANFV
;
A
#
# COMPACT_ATOMS: atom_id res chain seq x y z
N GLN A 1 4.28 18.82 5.41
CA GLN A 1 3.30 18.05 6.19
C GLN A 1 1.87 18.48 5.88
N GLU A 2 1.58 19.79 5.82
CA GLU A 2 0.23 20.32 5.49
C GLU A 2 -0.34 19.86 4.13
N ASN A 3 0.48 19.78 3.08
CA ASN A 3 -0.01 19.38 1.75
C ASN A 3 -0.54 17.94 1.68
N ALA A 4 0.04 17.01 2.45
CA ALA A 4 -0.41 15.62 2.45
C ALA A 4 -1.64 15.40 3.32
N ASP A 5 -1.74 16.10 4.45
CA ASP A 5 -2.94 16.06 5.29
C ASP A 5 -4.15 16.68 4.55
N TRP A 6 -3.92 17.74 3.77
CA TRP A 6 -4.92 18.28 2.85
C TRP A 6 -5.29 17.29 1.75
N LEU A 7 -4.31 16.66 1.10
CA LEU A 7 -4.56 15.70 0.03
C LEU A 7 -5.34 14.49 0.53
N VAL A 8 -4.92 13.87 1.65
CA VAL A 8 -5.63 12.76 2.28
C VAL A 8 -7.06 13.16 2.61
N ARG A 9 -7.30 14.34 3.21
CA ARG A 9 -8.66 14.82 3.47
C ARG A 9 -9.49 15.09 2.21
N THR A 10 -8.84 15.41 1.10
CA THR A 10 -9.51 15.74 -0.16
C THR A 10 -9.87 14.49 -0.95
N ILE A 11 -9.02 13.45 -0.89
CA ILE A 11 -9.22 12.17 -1.61
C ILE A 11 -9.85 11.08 -0.74
N SER A 12 -9.97 11.30 0.57
CA SER A 12 -10.52 10.34 1.52
C SER A 12 -11.83 10.87 2.10
N ARG A 13 -12.92 10.13 1.87
CA ARG A 13 -14.10 10.21 2.72
C ARG A 13 -14.05 9.03 3.67
N ASP A 14 -14.19 9.31 4.97
CA ASP A 14 -14.24 8.31 6.05
C ASP A 14 -13.01 7.38 6.16
N GLY A 15 -11.85 7.76 5.63
CA GLY A 15 -10.61 6.98 5.73
C GLY A 15 -10.37 6.00 4.57
N MET A 16 -11.22 6.01 3.54
CA MET A 16 -11.01 5.27 2.29
C MET A 16 -11.02 6.17 1.06
N VAL A 17 -10.33 5.75 0.01
CA VAL A 17 -10.51 6.30 -1.34
C VAL A 17 -11.81 5.75 -1.96
N ASP A 18 -12.55 6.58 -2.69
CA ASP A 18 -13.89 6.21 -3.20
C ASP A 18 -13.81 5.41 -4.52
N SER A 19 -12.70 5.50 -5.25
CA SER A 19 -12.53 4.89 -6.57
C SER A 19 -11.10 4.41 -6.86
N ARG A 20 -10.98 3.50 -7.85
CA ARG A 20 -9.67 3.02 -8.31
C ARG A 20 -8.84 4.14 -8.93
N THR A 21 -9.49 5.08 -9.60
CA THR A 21 -8.82 6.25 -10.19
C THR A 21 -8.19 7.14 -9.12
N GLU A 22 -8.86 7.34 -7.98
CA GLU A 22 -8.29 8.09 -6.85
C GLU A 22 -7.12 7.35 -6.19
N LEU A 23 -7.19 6.02 -6.10
CA LEU A 23 -6.06 5.21 -5.63
C LEU A 23 -4.86 5.33 -6.56
N GLU A 24 -5.08 5.25 -7.88
CA GLU A 24 -4.01 5.45 -8.87
C GLU A 24 -3.43 6.87 -8.81
N LEU A 25 -4.27 7.89 -8.64
CA LEU A 25 -3.81 9.26 -8.45
C LEU A 25 -2.96 9.40 -7.19
N LEU A 26 -3.37 8.78 -6.09
CA LEU A 26 -2.60 8.75 -4.84
C LEU A 26 -1.22 8.12 -5.05
N VAL A 27 -1.14 6.97 -5.71
CA VAL A 27 0.12 6.29 -6.00
C VAL A 27 0.99 7.14 -6.93
N HIS A 28 0.40 7.74 -7.96
CA HIS A 28 1.12 8.61 -8.88
C HIS A 28 1.70 9.85 -8.17
N VAL A 29 0.93 10.46 -7.25
CA VAL A 29 1.44 11.57 -6.44
C VAL A 29 2.59 11.11 -5.53
N LEU A 30 2.52 9.91 -4.97
CA LEU A 30 3.62 9.34 -4.19
C LEU A 30 4.88 9.18 -5.04
N GLU A 31 4.75 8.66 -6.26
CA GLU A 31 5.85 8.40 -7.21
C GLU A 31 6.53 9.71 -7.68
N GLU A 32 5.77 10.78 -7.89
CA GLU A 32 6.29 12.07 -8.40
C GLU A 32 6.75 13.03 -7.28
N ALA A 33 6.36 12.78 -6.03
CA ALA A 33 6.66 13.69 -4.93
C ALA A 33 8.14 13.64 -4.53
N LYS A 34 8.84 14.77 -4.68
CA LYS A 34 10.24 14.98 -4.24
C LYS A 34 10.50 14.70 -2.76
N SER A 35 9.45 14.75 -1.94
CA SER A 35 9.46 14.35 -0.54
C SER A 35 8.07 13.80 -0.23
N SER A 36 7.91 12.49 -0.29
CA SER A 36 6.67 11.83 0.08
C SER A 36 6.61 11.75 1.60
N PRO A 37 5.64 12.40 2.27
CA PRO A 37 5.50 12.25 3.71
C PRO A 37 5.07 10.82 4.00
N SER A 38 5.80 10.13 4.88
CA SER A 38 5.58 8.73 5.27
C SER A 38 4.11 8.41 5.59
N ARG A 39 3.36 9.40 6.08
CA ARG A 39 1.92 9.30 6.35
C ARG A 39 1.08 8.96 5.11
N LEU A 40 1.44 9.48 3.94
CA LEU A 40 0.73 9.24 2.68
C LEU A 40 1.03 7.82 2.14
N CYS A 41 2.26 7.36 2.31
CA CYS A 41 2.66 5.98 1.99
C CYS A 41 1.90 4.99 2.88
N VAL A 42 1.91 5.21 4.21
CA VAL A 42 1.11 4.41 5.16
C VAL A 42 -0.37 4.41 4.78
N TYR A 43 -0.94 5.57 4.44
CA TYR A 43 -2.33 5.65 3.99
C TYR A 43 -2.59 4.81 2.74
N ALA A 44 -1.72 4.85 1.73
CA ALA A 44 -1.85 4.03 0.53
C ALA A 44 -1.74 2.53 0.84
N LEU A 45 -0.81 2.12 1.72
CA LEU A 45 -0.69 0.73 2.18
C LEU A 45 -1.95 0.27 2.93
N GLU A 46 -2.53 1.14 3.76
CA GLU A 46 -3.79 0.90 4.47
C GLU A 46 -4.95 0.62 3.50
N GLN A 47 -5.02 1.33 2.36
CA GLN A 47 -6.04 1.05 1.33
C GLN A 47 -5.90 -0.34 0.73
N VAL A 48 -4.67 -0.80 0.47
CA VAL A 48 -4.43 -2.17 0.00
C VAL A 48 -4.77 -3.17 1.09
N ALA A 49 -4.41 -2.89 2.34
CA ALA A 49 -4.74 -3.75 3.46
C ALA A 49 -6.25 -3.90 3.65
N HIS A 50 -7.04 -2.83 3.54
CA HIS A 50 -8.50 -2.92 3.63
C HIS A 50 -9.11 -3.79 2.52
N ALA A 51 -8.56 -3.75 1.32
CA ALA A 51 -9.03 -4.60 0.24
C ALA A 51 -8.67 -6.07 0.45
N VAL A 52 -7.40 -6.34 0.76
CA VAL A 52 -6.90 -7.71 0.93
C VAL A 52 -7.42 -8.36 2.21
N VAL A 53 -7.48 -7.63 3.33
CA VAL A 53 -7.86 -8.18 4.64
C VAL A 53 -9.37 -8.11 4.86
N ASP A 54 -9.97 -6.95 4.62
CA ASP A 54 -11.38 -6.71 4.97
C ASP A 54 -12.34 -6.88 3.78
N GLY A 55 -11.82 -7.02 2.55
CA GLY A 55 -12.64 -7.04 1.34
C GLY A 55 -13.38 -5.74 1.10
N LYS A 56 -12.76 -4.60 1.43
CA LYS A 56 -13.35 -3.25 1.35
C LYS A 56 -12.57 -2.33 0.42
N GLY A 57 -13.19 -1.20 0.08
CA GLY A 57 -12.55 -0.15 -0.70
C GLY A 57 -12.58 -0.40 -2.20
N PRO A 58 -11.96 0.50 -2.99
CA PRO A 58 -12.20 0.58 -4.42
C PRO A 58 -11.52 -0.52 -5.23
N LEU A 59 -10.55 -1.22 -4.65
CA LEU A 59 -9.92 -2.39 -5.28
C LEU A 59 -10.88 -3.57 -5.42
N MET A 60 -11.98 -3.59 -4.65
CA MET A 60 -13.05 -4.59 -4.79
C MET A 60 -13.98 -4.31 -5.97
N ILE A 61 -14.03 -3.05 -6.43
CA ILE A 61 -14.92 -2.63 -7.50
C ILE A 61 -14.32 -3.12 -8.84
N GLY A 62 -14.95 -4.13 -9.44
CA GLY A 62 -14.51 -4.74 -10.71
C GLY A 62 -14.04 -6.19 -10.61
N GLY A 63 -14.06 -6.80 -9.41
CA GLY A 63 -14.03 -8.26 -9.23
C GLY A 63 -12.69 -8.97 -9.50
N VAL A 64 -11.57 -8.25 -9.51
CA VAL A 64 -10.24 -8.83 -9.73
C VAL A 64 -9.58 -9.28 -8.42
N LEU A 65 -9.87 -8.60 -7.31
CA LEU A 65 -9.27 -8.88 -6.01
C LEU A 65 -10.11 -9.91 -5.23
N VAL A 66 -9.42 -10.87 -4.61
CA VAL A 66 -10.01 -11.87 -3.71
C VAL A 66 -9.56 -11.58 -2.27
N PRO A 67 -10.48 -11.25 -1.35
CA PRO A 67 -10.12 -11.04 0.05
C PRO A 67 -9.44 -12.27 0.64
N GLY A 68 -8.38 -12.05 1.40
CA GLY A 68 -7.53 -13.09 2.00
C GLY A 68 -6.44 -13.63 1.09
N LEU A 69 -6.37 -13.21 -0.18
CA LEU A 69 -5.37 -13.63 -1.15
C LEU A 69 -4.63 -12.42 -1.72
N ILE A 70 -3.30 -12.51 -1.79
CA ILE A 70 -2.47 -11.51 -2.47
C ILE A 70 -2.08 -12.08 -3.83
N ALA A 71 -2.68 -11.54 -4.90
CA ALA A 71 -2.27 -11.85 -6.25
C ALA A 71 -1.15 -10.89 -6.71
N LYS A 72 -0.52 -11.22 -7.84
CA LYS A 72 0.55 -10.42 -8.44
C LYS A 72 0.19 -8.95 -8.60
N THR A 73 -1.08 -8.64 -8.92
CA THR A 73 -1.57 -7.27 -9.07
C THR A 73 -1.44 -6.45 -7.79
N GLU A 74 -1.79 -7.03 -6.64
CA GLU A 74 -1.66 -6.37 -5.35
C GLU A 74 -0.18 -6.24 -4.94
N VAL A 75 0.66 -7.24 -5.25
CA VAL A 75 2.10 -7.16 -5.00
C VAL A 75 2.74 -6.00 -5.77
N GLU A 76 2.40 -5.84 -7.05
CA GLU A 76 2.94 -4.73 -7.86
C GLU A 76 2.47 -3.36 -7.36
N LEU A 77 1.22 -3.26 -6.87
CA LEU A 77 0.72 -2.03 -6.26
C LEU A 77 1.47 -1.70 -4.96
N LEU A 78 1.67 -2.68 -4.07
CA LEU A 78 2.46 -2.52 -2.85
C LEU A 78 3.90 -2.12 -3.17
N ARG A 79 4.50 -2.73 -4.19
CA ARG A 79 5.84 -2.39 -4.66
C ARG A 79 5.94 -0.92 -5.12
N ARG A 80 4.97 -0.45 -5.92
CA ARG A 80 4.91 0.96 -6.36
C ARG A 80 4.84 1.91 -5.16
N ILE A 81 3.98 1.61 -4.19
CA ILE A 81 3.82 2.44 -2.98
C ILE A 81 5.12 2.49 -2.17
N LEU A 82 5.74 1.33 -1.90
CA LEU A 82 6.96 1.25 -1.08
C LEU A 82 8.19 1.87 -1.78
N HIS A 83 8.26 1.79 -3.11
CA HIS A 83 9.40 2.31 -3.88
C HIS A 83 9.25 3.78 -4.27
N ALA A 84 8.07 4.37 -4.10
CA ALA A 84 7.78 5.75 -4.47
C ALA A 84 8.74 6.79 -3.84
N HIS A 85 9.40 6.46 -2.72
CA HIS A 85 10.34 7.33 -2.01
C HIS A 85 11.81 6.82 -2.03
N GLY A 86 12.11 5.72 -2.72
CA GLY A 86 13.42 5.06 -2.70
C GLY A 86 14.28 5.39 -3.92
N GLY A 87 14.81 6.61 -4.02
CA GLY A 87 15.88 6.91 -4.97
C GLY A 87 17.14 6.08 -4.66
N ASP A 88 17.71 5.42 -5.67
CA ASP A 88 18.89 4.52 -5.60
C ASP A 88 18.74 3.21 -4.82
N GLY A 89 17.51 2.69 -4.67
CA GLY A 89 17.28 1.29 -4.32
C GLY A 89 17.46 0.92 -2.85
N ASN A 90 17.64 1.90 -1.95
CA ASN A 90 17.54 1.68 -0.51
C ASN A 90 16.19 2.19 0.01
N ILE A 91 15.31 1.25 0.37
CA ILE A 91 13.95 1.55 0.81
C ILE A 91 13.98 1.65 2.34
N ALA A 92 14.11 2.85 2.90
CA ALA A 92 13.94 3.00 4.34
C ALA A 92 12.47 2.77 4.70
N ILE A 93 12.17 1.63 5.33
CA ILE A 93 10.82 1.29 5.78
C ILE A 93 10.63 1.82 7.20
N THR A 94 9.60 2.62 7.38
CA THR A 94 9.19 3.11 8.70
C THR A 94 8.42 2.05 9.47
N ARG A 95 8.34 2.23 10.79
CA ARG A 95 7.57 1.32 11.66
C ARG A 95 6.10 1.22 11.28
N ALA A 96 5.48 2.34 10.93
CA ALA A 96 4.08 2.37 10.57
C ALA A 96 3.82 1.60 9.26
N GLU A 97 4.73 1.66 8.28
CA GLU A 97 4.62 0.88 7.04
C GLU A 97 4.80 -0.62 7.31
N ALA A 98 5.81 -0.97 8.13
CA ALA A 98 6.04 -2.37 8.52
C ALA A 98 4.83 -2.97 9.25
N GLU A 99 4.19 -2.24 10.15
CA GLU A 99 2.98 -2.68 10.88
C GLU A 99 1.83 -3.03 9.91
N VAL A 100 1.65 -2.28 8.83
CA VAL A 100 0.65 -2.60 7.79
C VAL A 100 1.02 -3.88 7.05
N LEU A 101 2.29 -4.03 6.65
CA LEU A 101 2.77 -5.22 5.94
C LEU A 101 2.65 -6.48 6.79
N PHE A 102 2.98 -6.40 8.09
CA PHE A 102 2.80 -7.51 9.02
C PHE A 102 1.33 -7.93 9.11
N ARG A 103 0.42 -6.95 9.25
CA ARG A 103 -1.02 -7.24 9.32
C ARG A 103 -1.54 -7.93 8.07
N ILE A 104 -1.11 -7.49 6.88
CA ILE A 104 -1.42 -8.15 5.62
C ILE A 104 -0.90 -9.59 5.64
N ASN A 105 0.39 -9.77 5.97
CA ASN A 105 1.03 -11.08 5.99
C ASN A 105 0.37 -12.07 6.95
N GLU A 106 0.05 -11.65 8.18
CA GLU A 106 -0.61 -12.50 9.17
C GLU A 106 -2.01 -12.94 8.70
N ARG A 107 -2.74 -12.06 8.04
CA ARG A 107 -4.11 -12.31 7.56
C ARG A 107 -4.15 -13.20 6.32
N THR A 108 -3.08 -13.20 5.51
CA THR A 108 -2.98 -14.00 4.28
C THR A 108 -2.02 -15.18 4.40
N ALA A 109 -1.45 -15.45 5.58
CA ALA A 109 -0.43 -16.47 5.80
C ALA A 109 -0.84 -17.90 5.37
N GLN A 110 -2.14 -18.21 5.41
CA GLN A 110 -2.68 -19.52 5.02
C GLN A 110 -3.14 -19.59 3.56
N ALA A 111 -3.08 -18.46 2.83
CA ALA A 111 -3.51 -18.40 1.45
C ALA A 111 -2.38 -18.75 0.48
N ASN A 112 -2.74 -19.16 -0.73
CA ASN A 112 -1.78 -19.43 -1.80
C ASN A 112 -1.36 -18.11 -2.49
N ASN A 113 -0.73 -17.22 -1.73
CA ASN A 113 -0.28 -15.91 -2.22
C ASN A 113 0.73 -16.06 -3.35
N ASP A 114 0.79 -15.06 -4.21
CA ASP A 114 1.81 -15.00 -5.25
C ASP A 114 3.23 -15.02 -4.61
N PRO A 115 4.17 -15.84 -5.12
CA PRO A 115 5.52 -15.93 -4.55
C PRO A 115 6.26 -14.59 -4.45
N SER A 116 5.92 -13.63 -5.33
CA SER A 116 6.50 -12.29 -5.30
C SER A 116 6.13 -11.48 -4.04
N TRP A 117 5.04 -11.85 -3.34
CA TRP A 117 4.68 -11.26 -2.06
C TRP A 117 5.75 -11.54 -1.00
N ASN A 118 6.21 -12.78 -0.88
CA ASN A 118 7.23 -13.15 0.11
C ASN A 118 8.56 -12.44 -0.14
N ASP A 119 8.96 -12.32 -1.41
CA ASP A 119 10.17 -11.57 -1.79
C ASP A 119 10.07 -10.08 -1.40
N LEU A 120 8.92 -9.45 -1.69
CA LEU A 120 8.67 -8.06 -1.32
C LEU A 120 8.67 -7.88 0.20
N PHE A 121 7.95 -8.73 0.92
CA PHE A 121 7.80 -8.65 2.38
C PHE A 121 9.15 -8.80 3.09
N VAL A 122 9.93 -9.83 2.76
CA VAL A 122 11.24 -10.05 3.38
C VAL A 122 12.18 -8.87 3.13
N LYS A 123 12.21 -8.35 1.89
CA LYS A 123 13.03 -7.18 1.56
C LYS A 123 12.58 -5.93 2.31
N ALA A 124 11.28 -5.69 2.41
CA ALA A 124 10.74 -4.53 3.13
C ALA A 124 11.13 -4.59 4.61
N ILE A 125 10.92 -5.73 5.28
CA ILE A 125 11.25 -5.89 6.71
C ILE A 125 12.77 -5.85 6.94
N ALA A 126 13.59 -6.33 6.01
CA ALA A 126 15.05 -6.25 6.12
C ALA A 126 15.58 -4.81 6.09
N ASN A 127 14.83 -3.86 5.51
CA ASN A 127 15.17 -2.45 5.46
C ASN A 127 14.35 -1.58 6.44
N PHE A 128 13.74 -2.22 7.44
CA PHE A 128 13.07 -1.54 8.54
C PHE A 128 14.10 -0.81 9.43
N VAL A 129 13.92 0.50 9.63
CA VAL A 129 14.81 1.39 10.39
C VAL A 129 14.10 2.18 11.49
#